data_AF-A0A9D9YML5-F1
#
_entry.id   AF-A0A9D9YML5-F1
#
_cell.length_a   1.000
_cell.length_b   1.000
_cell.length_c   1.000
_cell.angle_alpha   90.00
_cell.angle_beta   90.00
_cell.angle_gamma   90.00
#
_symmetry.space_group_name_H-M   'P 1'
#
loop_
_entity.id
_entity.type
_entity.pdbx_description
1 polymer ?
#
loop_
_entity_poly.entity_id
_entity_poly.type
_entity_poly.pdbx_seq_one_letter_code
_entity_poly.pdbx_strand_id
1 'polypeptide(L)' 'MKREWYPLMDGLRFVAVFLVLIEHFAQIIGTKIHASFFGVDLFFVISGFLITESLFVAQQGSLKQKLIVFYKKRFL' A
#
# COMPACT_ATOMS: atom_id res chain seq x y z
N MET A 1 -17.15 -5.98 -13.54
CA MET A 1 -17.21 -5.14 -12.33
C MET A 1 -16.20 -4.02 -12.49
N LYS A 2 -16.64 -2.76 -12.44
CA LYS A 2 -15.75 -1.59 -12.46
C LYS A 2 -14.82 -1.71 -11.25
N ARG A 3 -13.51 -1.46 -11.43
CA ARG A 3 -12.63 -1.23 -10.27
C ARG A 3 -13.23 -0.02 -9.54
N GLU A 4 -13.68 -0.21 -8.31
CA GLU A 4 -13.83 0.91 -7.37
C GLU A 4 -12.41 1.42 -7.18
N TRP A 5 -12.04 2.40 -8.00
CA TRP A 5 -10.77 3.08 -7.83
C TRP A 5 -10.92 3.89 -6.55
N TYR A 6 -10.09 3.62 -5.55
CA TYR A 6 -10.11 4.32 -4.26
C TYR A 6 -8.99 5.36 -4.23
N PRO A 7 -9.11 6.51 -4.92
CA PRO A 7 -8.07 7.54 -4.92
C PRO A 7 -7.72 8.02 -3.52
N LEU A 8 -8.66 7.95 -2.57
CA LEU A 8 -8.42 8.28 -1.17
C LEU A 8 -7.39 7.33 -0.53
N MET A 9 -7.40 6.04 -0.86
CA MET A 9 -6.43 5.06 -0.33
C MET A 9 -5.02 5.32 -0.88
N ASP A 10 -4.92 5.79 -2.12
CA ASP A 10 -3.66 6.22 -2.72
C ASP A 10 -3.12 7.47 -2.00
N GLY A 11 -4.00 8.42 -1.68
CA GLY A 11 -3.67 9.59 -0.84
C GLY A 11 -3.21 9.22 0.56
N LEU A 12 -3.87 8.28 1.23
CA LEU A 12 -3.46 7.81 2.56
C LEU A 12 -2.09 7.12 2.53
N ARG A 13 -1.78 6.35 1.48
CA ARG A 13 -0.44 5.77 1.29
C ARG A 13 0.61 6.85 1.10
N PHE A 14 0.30 7.91 0.35
CA PHE A 14 1.20 9.05 0.21
C PHE A 14 1.47 9.72 1.56
N VAL A 15 0.44 9.98 2.37
CA VAL A 15 0.59 10.54 3.72
C VAL A 15 1.44 9.63 4.62
N ALA A 16 1.20 8.31 4.56
CA ALA A 16 1.97 7.33 5.32
C ALA A 16 3.47 7.36 4.96
N VAL A 17 3.80 7.37 3.66
CA VAL A 17 5.20 7.50 3.19
C VAL A 17 5.79 8.86 3.57
N PHE A 18 5.01 9.94 3.48
CA PHE A 18 5.46 11.28 3.82
C PHE A 18 5.84 11.40 5.31
N LEU A 19 5.06 10.78 6.21
CA LEU A 19 5.39 10.68 7.64
C LEU A 19 6.71 9.95 7.87
N VAL A 20 6.96 8.86 7.15
CA VAL A 20 8.23 8.11 7.22
C VAL A 20 9.42 8.96 6.75
N LEU A 21 9.24 9.68 5.65
CA LEU A 21 10.28 10.57 5.11
C LEU A 21 10.61 11.70 6.09
N ILE A 22 9.60 12.40 6.63
CA ILE A 22 9.82 13.46 7.63
C ILE A 22 10.66 12.93 8.79
N GLU A 23 10.34 11.74 9.28
CA GLU A 23 11.06 11.16 10.40
C GLU A 23 12.52 10.80 10.05
N HIS A 24 12.77 10.22 8.87
CA HIS A 24 14.14 9.94 8.42
C HIS A 24 14.97 11.22 8.28
N PHE A 25 14.40 12.29 7.71
CA PHE A 25 15.09 13.59 7.62
C PHE A 25 15.29 14.25 8.98
N ALA A 26 14.32 14.14 9.89
CA ALA A 26 14.45 14.63 11.26
C ALA A 26 15.57 13.90 12.03
N GLN A 27 15.69 12.58 11.85
CA GLN A 27 16.78 11.79 12.43
C GLN A 27 18.14 12.24 11.89
N ILE A 28 18.24 12.54 10.59
CA ILE A 28 19.47 13.05 9.96
C ILE A 28 19.89 14.41 10.56
N ILE A 29 18.94 15.26 10.93
CA ILE A 29 19.19 16.60 11.52
C ILE A 29 19.47 16.52 13.05
N GLY A 30 19.44 15.31 13.64
CA GLY A 30 19.76 15.08 15.05
C GLY A 30 18.53 15.13 15.99
N THR A 31 17.32 15.28 15.45
CA THR A 31 16.07 15.19 16.20
C THR A 31 15.51 13.77 16.14
N LYS A 32 15.55 13.04 17.25
CA LYS A 32 14.96 11.70 17.34
C LYS A 32 13.45 11.81 17.53
N ILE A 33 12.70 11.61 16.45
CA ILE A 33 11.24 11.48 16.47
C ILE A 33 10.93 10.01 16.21
N HIS A 34 10.15 9.36 17.06
CA HIS A 34 9.77 7.94 16.91
C HIS A 34 8.42 7.82 16.18
N ALA A 35 8.32 8.35 14.96
CA ALA A 35 7.07 8.36 14.18
C ALA A 35 7.10 7.44 12.94
N SER A 36 8.27 6.91 12.53
CA SER A 36 8.37 6.07 11.33
C SER A 36 7.61 4.76 11.44
N PHE A 37 7.63 4.11 12.61
CA PHE A 37 6.95 2.83 12.82
C PHE A 37 5.47 2.90 12.43
N PHE A 38 4.77 3.96 12.86
CA PHE A 38 3.36 4.16 12.52
C PHE A 38 3.13 4.39 11.02
N GLY A 39 3.96 5.19 10.36
CA GLY A 39 3.84 5.45 8.93
C GLY A 39 4.09 4.19 8.09
N VAL A 40 5.07 3.38 8.46
CA VAL A 40 5.37 2.10 7.80
C VAL A 40 4.22 1.11 7.99
N ASP A 41 3.73 0.95 9.22
CA ASP A 41 2.62 0.04 9.54
C ASP A 41 1.35 0.42 8.77
N LEU A 42 1.00 1.71 8.75
CA LEU A 42 -0.17 2.20 8.03
C LEU A 42 -0.06 1.95 6.52
N PHE A 43 1.12 2.19 5.93
CA PHE A 43 1.36 1.94 4.51
C PHE A 43 1.17 0.46 4.15
N PHE A 44 1.71 -0.45 4.97
CA PHE A 44 1.59 -1.89 4.73
C PHE A 44 0.15 -2.38 4.90
N VAL A 45 -0.58 -1.91 5.91
CA VAL A 45 -1.99 -2.28 6.12
C VAL A 45 -2.85 -1.85 4.93
N ILE A 46 -2.72 -0.61 4.46
CA ILE A 46 -3.51 -0.10 3.32
C ILE A 46 -3.14 -0.87 2.03
N SER A 47 -1.86 -1.13 1.81
CA SER A 47 -1.40 -1.88 0.63
C SER A 47 -1.88 -3.33 0.64
N GLY A 48 -1.84 -4.00 1.80
CA GLY A 48 -2.34 -5.37 1.97
C GLY A 48 -3.84 -5.47 1.71
N PHE A 49 -4.62 -4.51 2.22
CA PHE A 49 -6.05 -4.40 1.94
C PHE A 49 -6.33 -4.28 0.44
N LEU A 50 -5.69 -3.31 -0.24
CA LEU A 50 -5.85 -3.09 -1.69
C LEU A 50 -5.44 -4.30 -2.53
N ILE A 51 -4.34 -4.98 -2.17
CA ILE A 51 -3.87 -6.19 -2.88
C ILE A 51 -4.90 -7.30 -2.73
N THR A 52 -5.42 -7.50 -1.51
CA THR A 52 -6.40 -8.55 -1.20
C THR A 52 -7.73 -8.29 -1.90
N GLU A 53 -8.21 -7.04 -1.87
CA GLU A 53 -9.40 -6.59 -2.62
C GLU A 53 -9.23 -6.89 -4.11
N SER A 54 -8.10 -6.48 -4.70
CA SER A 54 -7.84 -6.70 -6.13
C SER A 54 -7.72 -8.18 -6.50
N LEU A 55 -7.35 -9.06 -5.55
CA LEU A 55 -7.21 -10.49 -5.79
C LEU A 55 -8.55 -11.23 -5.63
N PHE A 56 -9.31 -10.91 -4.58
CA PHE A 56 -10.50 -11.66 -4.20
C PHE A 56 -11.81 -11.08 -4.75
N VAL A 57 -11.96 -9.76 -4.80
CA VAL A 57 -13.20 -9.10 -5.21
C VAL A 57 -13.29 -8.97 -6.73
N ALA A 58 -12.17 -8.66 -7.39
CA ALA A 58 -12.17 -8.36 -8.82
C ALA A 58 -12.15 -9.59 -9.75
N GLN A 59 -11.88 -10.79 -9.23
CA GLN A 59 -11.64 -11.98 -10.06
C GLN A 59 -12.29 -13.25 -9.51
N GLN A 60 -12.95 -14.00 -10.39
CA GLN A 60 -13.49 -15.33 -10.13
C GLN A 60 -12.49 -16.41 -10.59
N GLY A 61 -12.46 -17.56 -9.91
CA GLY A 61 -11.55 -18.67 -10.22
C GLY A 61 -10.68 -19.09 -9.04
N SER A 62 -9.81 -20.07 -9.28
CA SER A 62 -8.87 -20.59 -8.28
C SER A 62 -7.82 -19.55 -7.87
N LEU A 63 -7.27 -19.68 -6.65
CA LEU A 63 -6.22 -18.79 -6.14
C LEU A 63 -5.03 -18.66 -7.10
N LYS A 64 -4.61 -19.77 -7.73
CA LYS A 64 -3.52 -19.81 -8.71
C LYS A 64 -3.80 -18.91 -9.92
N GLN A 65 -5.02 -18.94 -10.46
CA GLN A 65 -5.41 -18.10 -11.59
C GLN A 65 -5.40 -16.61 -11.21
N LYS A 66 -5.94 -16.28 -10.03
CA LYS A 66 -5.96 -14.90 -9.51
C LYS A 66 -4.56 -14.33 -9.37
N LEU A 67 -3.62 -15.10 -8.82
CA LEU A 67 -2.21 -14.70 -8.66
C LEU A 67 -1.53 -14.49 -10.01
N ILE A 68 -1.70 -15.41 -10.97
CA ILE A 68 -1.11 -15.26 -12.32
C ILE A 68 -1.59 -13.96 -12.96
N VAL A 69 -2.89 -13.67 -12.91
CA VAL A 69 -3.44 -12.44 -13.51
C VAL A 69 -2.97 -11.19 -12.77
N PHE A 70 -2.88 -11.23 -11.44
CA PHE A 70 -2.37 -10.11 -10.63
C PHE A 70 -0.93 -9.77 -11.02
N TYR A 71 -0.04 -10.77 -11.07
CA TYR A 71 1.35 -10.56 -11.43
C TYR A 71 1.52 -10.14 -12.90
N LYS A 72 0.73 -10.71 -13.83
CA LYS A 72 0.73 -10.26 -15.22
C LYS A 72 0.43 -8.77 -15.33
N LYS A 73 -0.63 -8.27 -14.69
CA LYS A 73 -1.00 -6.84 -14.73
C LYS A 73 0.04 -5.91 -14.12
N ARG A 74 0.98 -6.42 -13.32
CA ARG A 74 1.96 -5.62 -12.59
C ARG A 74 3.33 -5.61 -13.24
N PHE A 75 3.66 -6.65 -14.01
CA PHE A 75 4.97 -6.80 -14.66
C PHE A 75 4.91 -6.73 -16.20
N LEU A 76 3.75 -6.95 -16.80
CA LEU A 76 3.52 -7.03 -18.25
C LEU A 76 2.54 -5.94 -18.68
#